data_AF-A0A7U9XN06-F1
#
_entry.id   AF-A0A7U9XN06-F1
#
_cell.length_a   1.000
_cell.length_b   1.000
_cell.length_c   1.000
_cell.angle_alpha   90.00
_cell.angle_beta   90.00
_cell.angle_gamma   90.00
#
_symmetry.space_group_name_H-M   'P 1'
#
loop_
_entity.id
_entity.type
_entity.pdbx_description
1 polymer ?
#
loop_
_entity_poly.entity_id
_entity_poly.type
_entity_poly.pdbx_seq_one_letter_code
_entity_poly.pdbx_strand_id
1 'polypeptide(L)'
;MEEDNKKIGWKFFLLEIILIGAGSAGMWFLGGIRNLAQDRLLGNCVMTVFMLAAAGLQARREYVHDGFDYDNGEHVCRFLFCAAVGLAIAFVCGFLPTGGWPFLLVYVMLALFSNMGTGIMTATSLLLISVMLSGAAADGLILYFVSGVFAVTLFRHLESEKKIGIPVFLSILCLLVCETANLVLVANARPDFEMFVIPVANMIVSSVLLLGCLKLFFSRVVYRYREIWLEINDTENTVLTELRERDRKEYMHCIHTAHFCESIGGQLGMNADALKCAGYYHRLGDRMEAVMKEKRFPPPVREILFDYRDRKQGMRKKETAVLVCSEKVVSSMTYMREKGEQLQIDYDKVIDTVFRKMRDDGSFEKCNITVRELCAMHRIFKEEKLYYELLC
;
A
#
# COMPACT_ATOMS: atom_id res chain seq x y z
N MET A 1 -0.84 22.66 1.56
CA MET A 1 -0.31 21.29 1.76
C MET A 1 0.53 21.19 3.02
N GLU A 2 1.53 22.06 3.23
CA GLU A 2 2.44 21.98 4.39
C GLU A 2 1.75 22.20 5.75
N GLU A 3 0.78 23.13 5.82
CA GLU A 3 0.00 23.42 7.03
C GLU A 3 -0.99 22.30 7.40
N ASP A 4 -1.51 21.60 6.39
CA ASP A 4 -2.42 20.45 6.58
C ASP A 4 -1.66 19.21 7.05
N ASN A 5 -0.47 18.93 6.49
CA ASN A 5 0.40 17.86 6.96
C ASN A 5 0.83 18.08 8.43
N LYS A 6 1.09 19.33 8.83
CA LYS A 6 1.45 19.67 10.21
C LYS A 6 0.28 19.43 11.18
N LYS A 7 -0.96 19.73 10.76
CA LYS A 7 -2.18 19.43 11.54
C LYS A 7 -2.45 17.93 11.65
N ILE A 8 -2.22 17.17 10.58
CA ILE A 8 -2.38 15.70 10.58
C ILE A 8 -1.36 15.05 11.51
N GLY A 9 -0.09 15.46 11.44
CA GLY A 9 0.96 14.96 12.33
C GLY A 9 0.70 15.22 13.81
N TRP A 10 0.14 16.39 14.16
CA TRP A 10 -0.22 16.70 15.56
C TRP A 10 -1.42 15.87 16.05
N LYS A 11 -2.44 15.65 15.21
CA LYS A 11 -3.56 14.75 15.53
C LYS A 11 -3.09 13.31 15.72
N PHE A 12 -2.20 12.83 14.87
CA PHE A 12 -1.60 11.51 14.97
C PHE A 12 -0.87 11.32 16.32
N PHE A 13 -0.06 12.30 16.71
CA PHE A 13 0.63 12.30 17.99
C PHE A 13 -0.33 12.27 19.19
N LEU A 14 -1.39 13.09 19.14
CA LEU A 14 -2.34 13.17 20.25
C LEU A 14 -3.11 11.85 20.44
N LEU A 15 -3.50 11.19 19.34
CA LEU A 15 -4.16 9.89 19.40
C LEU A 15 -3.25 8.77 19.90
N GLU A 16 -1.95 8.84 19.62
CA GLU A 16 -0.95 7.92 20.16
C GLU A 16 -0.82 8.05 21.69
N ILE A 17 -0.77 9.29 22.20
CA ILE A 17 -0.75 9.54 23.66
C ILE A 17 -2.01 8.98 24.31
N ILE A 18 -3.17 9.16 23.68
CA ILE A 18 -4.45 8.59 24.16
C ILE A 18 -4.37 7.06 24.20
N LEU A 19 -3.83 6.41 23.17
CA LEU A 19 -3.70 4.96 23.13
C LEU A 19 -2.76 4.44 24.23
N ILE A 20 -1.63 5.11 24.47
CA ILE A 20 -0.69 4.79 25.54
C ILE A 20 -1.37 4.94 26.92
N GLY A 21 -2.06 6.05 27.14
CA GLY A 21 -2.80 6.31 28.37
C GLY A 21 -3.89 5.27 28.62
N ALA A 22 -4.68 4.95 27.60
CA ALA A 22 -5.70 3.91 27.64
C ALA A 22 -5.10 2.52 27.92
N GLY A 23 -3.95 2.21 27.32
CA GLY A 23 -3.21 0.96 27.56
C GLY A 23 -2.76 0.81 29.00
N SER A 24 -2.09 1.83 29.55
CA SER A 24 -1.58 1.79 30.92
C SER A 24 -2.71 1.79 31.96
N ALA A 25 -3.73 2.62 31.78
CA ALA A 25 -4.90 2.67 32.66
C ALA A 25 -5.72 1.37 32.61
N GLY A 26 -5.89 0.80 31.41
CA GLY A 26 -6.55 -0.48 31.21
C GLY A 26 -5.79 -1.63 31.88
N MET A 27 -4.45 -1.68 31.74
CA MET A 27 -3.61 -2.66 32.43
C MET A 27 -3.76 -2.55 33.96
N TRP A 28 -3.74 -1.33 34.51
CA TRP A 28 -3.94 -1.10 35.94
C TRP A 28 -5.29 -1.62 36.42
N PHE A 29 -6.37 -1.18 35.77
CA PHE A 29 -7.74 -1.50 36.16
C PHE A 29 -8.03 -3.00 36.03
N LEU A 30 -7.73 -3.59 34.88
CA LEU A 30 -8.01 -5.00 34.61
C LEU A 30 -7.06 -5.94 35.37
N GLY A 31 -5.81 -5.54 35.56
CA GLY A 31 -4.86 -6.28 36.39
C GLY A 31 -5.27 -6.29 37.86
N GLY A 32 -5.89 -5.20 38.35
CA GLY A 32 -6.53 -5.16 39.66
C GLY A 32 -7.69 -6.15 39.78
N ILE A 33 -8.56 -6.24 38.76
CA ILE A 33 -9.65 -7.23 38.71
C ILE A 33 -9.09 -8.67 38.72
N ARG A 34 -7.94 -8.89 38.07
CA ARG A 34 -7.20 -10.17 38.06
C ARG A 34 -6.43 -10.45 39.35
N ASN A 35 -6.48 -9.57 40.35
CA ASN A 35 -5.75 -9.66 41.63
C ASN A 35 -4.23 -9.87 41.44
N LEU A 36 -3.63 -9.21 40.44
CA LEU A 36 -2.19 -9.21 40.26
C LEU A 36 -1.50 -8.48 41.43
N ALA A 37 -0.36 -9.01 41.89
CA ALA A 37 0.45 -8.36 42.92
C ALA A 37 0.83 -6.94 42.51
N GLN A 38 0.79 -5.98 43.44
CA GLN A 38 0.99 -4.56 43.16
C GLN A 38 2.32 -4.26 42.45
N ASP A 39 3.40 -4.93 42.86
CA ASP A 39 4.72 -4.76 42.23
C ASP A 39 4.73 -5.22 40.76
N ARG A 40 4.04 -6.34 40.46
CA ARG A 40 3.88 -6.83 39.09
C ARG A 40 2.99 -5.90 38.27
N LEU A 41 1.91 -5.40 38.86
CA LEU A 41 0.98 -4.49 38.20
C LEU A 41 1.67 -3.19 37.78
N LEU A 42 2.47 -2.60 38.68
CA LEU A 42 3.27 -1.40 38.39
C LEU A 42 4.24 -1.66 37.24
N GLY A 43 5.00 -2.76 37.31
CA GLY A 43 5.89 -3.17 36.22
C GLY A 43 5.15 -3.36 34.90
N ASN A 44 3.98 -3.99 34.92
CA ASN A 44 3.16 -4.21 33.74
C ASN A 44 2.66 -2.92 33.11
N CYS A 45 2.24 -1.93 33.91
CA CYS A 45 1.85 -0.62 33.43
C CYS A 45 3.01 0.12 32.76
N VAL A 46 4.20 0.09 33.35
CA VAL A 46 5.41 0.71 32.79
C VAL A 46 5.79 0.06 31.46
N MET A 47 5.83 -1.28 31.42
CA MET A 47 6.14 -2.01 30.20
C MET A 47 5.10 -1.75 29.10
N THR A 48 3.82 -1.67 29.44
CA THR A 48 2.74 -1.32 28.50
C THR A 48 2.95 0.06 27.88
N VAL A 49 3.36 1.05 28.67
CA VAL A 49 3.71 2.40 28.18
C VAL A 49 4.86 2.31 27.18
N PHE A 50 5.96 1.63 27.54
CA PHE A 50 7.12 1.53 26.65
C PHE A 50 6.82 0.78 25.35
N MET A 51 6.06 -0.31 25.40
CA MET A 51 5.69 -1.08 24.21
C MET A 51 4.82 -0.27 23.26
N LEU A 52 3.77 0.39 23.77
CA LEU A 52 2.90 1.22 22.95
C LEU A 52 3.62 2.48 22.43
N ALA A 53 4.52 3.07 23.22
CA ALA A 53 5.37 4.18 22.77
C ALA A 53 6.34 3.75 21.66
N ALA A 54 6.94 2.57 21.76
CA ALA A 54 7.82 2.04 20.72
C ALA A 54 7.04 1.76 19.42
N ALA A 55 5.85 1.16 19.53
CA ALA A 55 4.96 0.94 18.39
C ALA A 55 4.52 2.27 17.74
N GLY A 56 4.15 3.26 18.54
CA GLY A 56 3.76 4.59 18.07
C GLY A 56 4.92 5.37 17.42
N LEU A 57 6.12 5.30 17.99
CA LEU A 57 7.33 5.88 17.40
C LEU A 57 7.65 5.27 16.04
N GLN A 58 7.58 3.94 15.92
CA GLN A 58 7.79 3.25 14.64
C GLN A 58 6.73 3.68 13.62
N ALA A 59 5.45 3.69 14.00
CA ALA A 59 4.37 4.14 13.11
C ALA A 59 4.58 5.60 12.65
N ARG A 60 5.04 6.49 13.52
CA ARG A 60 5.36 7.88 13.17
C ARG A 60 6.54 7.98 12.22
N ARG A 61 7.60 7.19 12.46
CA ARG A 61 8.77 7.15 11.58
C ARG A 61 8.38 6.74 10.17
N GLU A 62 7.56 5.69 10.05
CA GLU A 62 7.05 5.23 8.76
C GLU A 62 6.13 6.27 8.11
N TYR A 63 5.29 6.97 8.88
CA TYR A 63 4.49 8.07 8.37
C TYR A 63 5.34 9.24 7.81
N VAL A 64 6.40 9.64 8.52
CA VAL A 64 7.27 10.76 8.12
C VAL A 64 8.10 10.43 6.87
N HIS A 65 8.41 9.15 6.65
CA HIS A 65 9.21 8.68 5.52
C HIS A 65 8.37 8.07 4.38
N ASP A 66 7.05 8.28 4.38
CA ASP A 66 6.12 7.70 3.39
C ASP A 66 6.26 6.18 3.23
N GLY A 67 6.53 5.48 4.34
CA GLY A 67 6.79 4.03 4.37
C GLY A 67 5.54 3.16 4.60
N PHE A 68 4.35 3.76 4.77
CA PHE A 68 3.11 2.98 4.87
C PHE A 68 2.67 2.41 3.51
N ASP A 69 2.17 1.19 3.53
CA ASP A 69 1.62 0.52 2.34
C ASP A 69 0.25 1.12 1.98
N TYR A 70 -0.20 0.97 0.73
CA TYR A 70 -1.50 1.45 0.23
C TYR A 70 -1.73 2.97 0.43
N ASP A 71 -2.98 3.42 0.61
CA ASP A 71 -3.34 4.81 0.94
C ASP A 71 -3.28 5.10 2.45
N ASN A 72 -2.62 4.24 3.24
CA ASN A 72 -2.62 4.35 4.70
C ASN A 72 -1.93 5.63 5.21
N GLY A 73 -0.93 6.15 4.48
CA GLY A 73 -0.31 7.44 4.77
C GLY A 73 -1.29 8.62 4.73
N GLU A 74 -2.25 8.61 3.82
CA GLU A 74 -3.31 9.64 3.74
C GLU A 74 -4.38 9.45 4.84
N HIS A 75 -4.43 8.26 5.45
CA HIS A 75 -5.52 7.83 6.32
C HIS A 75 -5.04 7.20 7.64
N VAL A 76 -4.06 7.83 8.28
CA VAL A 76 -3.43 7.37 9.54
C VAL A 76 -4.42 7.05 10.69
N CYS A 77 -5.60 7.66 10.71
CA CYS A 77 -6.64 7.36 11.70
C CYS A 77 -7.16 5.91 11.58
N ARG A 78 -7.09 5.27 10.40
CA ARG A 78 -7.50 3.87 10.21
C ARG A 78 -6.60 2.92 11.01
N PHE A 79 -5.29 3.14 10.95
CA PHE A 79 -4.32 2.40 11.74
C PHE A 79 -4.56 2.56 13.24
N LEU A 80 -4.69 3.79 13.72
CA LEU A 80 -4.91 4.08 15.14
C LEU A 80 -6.21 3.49 15.66
N PHE A 81 -7.29 3.55 14.86
CA PHE A 81 -8.53 2.87 15.19
C PHE A 81 -8.34 1.35 15.26
N CYS A 82 -7.63 0.75 14.30
CA CYS A 82 -7.30 -0.68 14.31
C CYS A 82 -6.46 -1.05 15.54
N ALA A 83 -5.50 -0.21 15.95
CA ALA A 83 -4.70 -0.40 17.15
C ALA A 83 -5.52 -0.29 18.44
N ALA A 84 -6.48 0.63 18.51
CA ALA A 84 -7.41 0.75 19.63
C ALA A 84 -8.34 -0.47 19.75
N VAL A 85 -8.86 -0.97 18.63
CA VAL A 85 -9.63 -2.24 18.61
C VAL A 85 -8.76 -3.41 19.01
N GLY A 86 -7.52 -3.49 18.50
CA GLY A 86 -6.54 -4.51 18.88
C GLY A 86 -6.22 -4.47 20.38
N LEU A 87 -6.10 -3.28 20.97
CA LEU A 87 -5.89 -3.11 22.41
C LEU A 87 -7.08 -3.62 23.24
N ALA A 88 -8.31 -3.34 22.79
CA ALA A 88 -9.50 -3.89 23.43
C ALA A 88 -9.53 -5.43 23.35
N ILE A 89 -9.19 -6.00 22.18
CA ILE A 89 -9.05 -7.46 22.02
C ILE A 89 -7.97 -8.00 22.96
N ALA A 90 -6.81 -7.34 23.04
CA ALA A 90 -5.71 -7.77 23.89
C ALA A 90 -6.12 -7.84 25.37
N PHE A 91 -6.90 -6.86 25.83
CA PHE A 91 -7.45 -6.89 27.18
C PHE A 91 -8.44 -8.03 27.40
N VAL A 92 -9.35 -8.27 26.45
CA VAL A 92 -10.29 -9.40 26.53
C VAL A 92 -9.56 -10.74 26.54
N CYS A 93 -8.52 -10.90 25.71
CA CYS A 93 -7.67 -12.10 25.68
C CYS A 93 -6.99 -12.35 27.03
N GLY A 94 -6.66 -11.30 27.78
CA GLY A 94 -6.17 -11.43 29.16
C GLY A 94 -7.12 -12.23 30.06
N PHE A 95 -8.41 -12.33 29.70
CA PHE A 95 -9.43 -13.09 30.42
C PHE A 95 -9.75 -14.47 29.84
N LEU A 96 -9.25 -14.79 28.65
CA LEU A 96 -9.58 -16.01 27.89
C LEU A 96 -8.43 -17.03 27.95
N PRO A 97 -8.71 -18.34 27.76
CA PRO A 97 -7.67 -19.35 27.57
C PRO A 97 -6.75 -19.01 26.40
N THR A 98 -5.45 -19.28 26.56
CA THR A 98 -4.41 -18.91 25.58
C THR A 98 -4.70 -19.45 24.19
N GLY A 99 -5.10 -20.71 24.05
CA GLY A 99 -5.40 -21.32 22.75
C GLY A 99 -6.64 -20.76 22.01
N GLY A 100 -7.34 -19.79 22.60
CA GLY A 100 -8.52 -19.15 22.01
C GLY A 100 -8.29 -17.71 21.53
N TRP A 101 -7.04 -17.22 21.51
CA TRP A 101 -6.80 -15.82 21.21
C TRP A 101 -6.79 -15.57 19.68
N PRO A 102 -7.54 -14.57 19.18
CA PRO A 102 -7.61 -14.26 17.75
C PRO A 102 -6.45 -13.36 17.29
N PHE A 103 -5.22 -13.59 17.78
CA PHE A 103 -4.07 -12.73 17.47
C PHE A 103 -3.65 -12.81 16.00
N LEU A 104 -3.92 -13.92 15.30
CA LEU A 104 -3.70 -14.01 13.85
C LEU A 104 -4.38 -12.85 13.10
N LEU A 105 -5.65 -12.55 13.46
CA LEU A 105 -6.38 -11.41 12.91
C LEU A 105 -5.69 -10.08 13.25
N VAL A 106 -5.30 -9.89 14.51
CA VAL A 106 -4.70 -8.63 14.99
C VAL A 106 -3.41 -8.32 14.23
N TYR A 107 -2.54 -9.32 14.03
CA TYR A 107 -1.31 -9.17 13.25
C TYR A 107 -1.59 -8.76 11.80
N VAL A 108 -2.48 -9.49 11.11
CA VAL A 108 -2.79 -9.21 9.70
C VAL A 108 -3.42 -7.84 9.54
N MET A 109 -4.40 -7.47 10.37
CA MET A 109 -5.12 -6.21 10.24
C MET A 109 -4.24 -4.99 10.55
N LEU A 110 -3.36 -5.09 11.55
CA LEU A 110 -2.42 -4.00 11.85
C LEU A 110 -1.40 -3.81 10.73
N ALA A 111 -0.92 -4.90 10.11
CA ALA A 111 -0.03 -4.81 8.95
C ALA A 111 -0.72 -4.20 7.73
N LEU A 112 -1.95 -4.64 7.41
CA LEU A 112 -2.72 -4.14 6.26
C LEU A 112 -3.06 -2.65 6.35
N PHE A 113 -3.35 -2.15 7.56
CA PHE A 113 -3.62 -0.72 7.80
C PHE A 113 -2.37 0.11 8.08
N SER A 114 -1.17 -0.46 8.00
CA SER A 114 0.08 0.28 8.13
C SER A 114 1.11 -0.23 7.11
N ASN A 115 2.10 -0.99 7.56
CA ASN A 115 3.02 -1.78 6.77
C ASN A 115 3.45 -3.00 7.59
N MET A 116 4.23 -3.90 7.00
CA MET A 116 4.70 -5.12 7.67
C MET A 116 5.38 -4.83 9.02
N GLY A 117 6.35 -3.90 9.05
CA GLY A 117 7.16 -3.63 10.24
C GLY A 117 6.35 -3.04 11.38
N THR A 118 5.55 -2.02 11.09
CA THR A 118 4.67 -1.35 12.06
C THR A 118 3.60 -2.30 12.56
N GLY A 119 3.01 -3.10 11.67
CA GLY A 119 2.00 -4.10 12.02
C GLY A 119 2.52 -5.14 13.00
N ILE A 120 3.68 -5.75 12.71
CA ILE A 120 4.31 -6.75 13.58
C ILE A 120 4.66 -6.14 14.94
N MET A 121 5.31 -4.98 14.97
CA MET A 121 5.69 -4.32 16.23
C MET A 121 4.49 -4.00 17.12
N THR A 122 3.43 -3.46 16.52
CA THR A 122 2.21 -3.09 17.24
C THR A 122 1.48 -4.35 17.72
N ALA A 123 1.29 -5.34 16.86
CA ALA A 123 0.60 -6.58 17.22
C ALA A 123 1.35 -7.38 18.30
N THR A 124 2.69 -7.41 18.23
CA THR A 124 3.54 -8.05 19.27
C THR A 124 3.41 -7.33 20.61
N SER A 125 3.38 -5.99 20.59
CA SER A 125 3.15 -5.18 21.79
C SER A 125 1.79 -5.50 22.44
N LEU A 126 0.73 -5.61 21.62
CA LEU A 126 -0.60 -5.98 22.09
C LEU A 126 -0.67 -7.43 22.61
N LEU A 127 0.03 -8.36 21.96
CA LEU A 127 0.15 -9.75 22.42
C LEU A 127 0.83 -9.83 23.78
N LEU A 128 1.92 -9.08 23.99
CA LEU A 128 2.60 -9.00 25.28
C LEU A 128 1.68 -8.46 26.38
N ILE A 129 0.85 -7.45 26.08
CA ILE A 129 -0.17 -6.96 27.02
C ILE A 129 -1.12 -8.09 27.46
N SER A 130 -1.61 -8.93 26.54
CA SER A 130 -2.45 -10.09 26.88
C SER A 130 -1.73 -11.14 27.72
N VAL A 131 -0.46 -11.43 27.42
CA VAL A 131 0.36 -12.39 28.18
C VAL A 131 0.58 -11.89 29.61
N MET A 132 0.95 -10.61 29.76
CA MET A 132 1.20 -9.99 31.06
C MET A 132 -0.06 -9.90 31.92
N LEU A 133 -1.23 -9.70 31.30
CA LEU A 133 -2.51 -9.65 32.00
C LEU A 133 -3.06 -11.04 32.36
N SER A 134 -2.91 -12.02 31.46
CA SER A 134 -3.39 -13.39 31.70
C SER A 134 -2.49 -14.18 32.64
N GLY A 135 -1.21 -13.82 32.74
CA GLY A 135 -0.19 -14.62 33.43
C GLY A 135 0.23 -15.86 32.64
N ALA A 136 -0.07 -15.89 31.33
CA ALA A 136 0.30 -16.99 30.44
C ALA A 136 1.83 -17.18 30.38
N ALA A 137 2.24 -18.42 30.11
CA ALA A 137 3.64 -18.73 29.91
C ALA A 137 4.15 -18.20 28.54
N ALA A 138 5.48 -18.21 28.38
CA ALA A 138 6.15 -17.69 27.19
C ALA A 138 5.83 -18.49 25.91
N ASP A 139 5.28 -19.69 26.05
CA ASP A 139 4.86 -20.58 24.98
C ASP A 139 3.73 -19.96 24.12
N GLY A 140 2.72 -19.36 24.77
CA GLY A 140 1.63 -18.65 24.09
C GLY A 140 2.11 -17.42 23.33
N LEU A 141 3.14 -16.72 23.85
CA LEU A 141 3.78 -15.60 23.14
C LEU A 141 4.46 -16.10 21.86
N ILE A 142 5.28 -17.14 21.95
CA ILE A 142 6.03 -17.70 20.81
C ILE A 142 5.06 -18.18 19.73
N LEU A 143 4.01 -18.89 20.12
CA LEU A 143 2.98 -19.39 19.23
C LEU A 143 2.37 -18.28 18.37
N TYR A 144 1.78 -17.27 19.00
CA TYR A 144 1.06 -16.23 18.28
C TYR A 144 2.01 -15.27 17.55
N PHE A 145 3.23 -15.09 18.05
CA PHE A 145 4.27 -14.35 17.34
C PHE A 145 4.66 -15.04 16.03
N VAL A 146 4.99 -16.34 16.08
CA VAL A 146 5.39 -17.10 14.88
C VAL A 146 4.25 -17.16 13.87
N SER A 147 3.03 -17.54 14.29
CA SER A 147 1.89 -17.60 13.38
C SER A 147 1.52 -16.23 12.81
N GLY A 148 1.60 -15.18 13.64
CA GLY A 148 1.30 -13.80 13.25
C GLY A 148 2.28 -13.25 12.22
N VAL A 149 3.59 -13.39 12.45
CA VAL A 149 4.63 -12.96 11.51
C VAL A 149 4.56 -13.74 10.20
N PHE A 150 4.31 -15.05 10.28
CA PHE A 150 4.10 -15.89 9.09
C PHE A 150 2.92 -15.39 8.25
N ALA A 151 1.77 -15.14 8.89
CA ALA A 151 0.60 -14.61 8.21
C ALA A 151 0.85 -13.24 7.58
N VAL A 152 1.43 -12.29 8.33
CA VAL A 152 1.76 -10.96 7.80
C VAL A 152 2.66 -11.05 6.56
N THR A 153 3.62 -11.98 6.57
CA THR A 153 4.51 -12.19 5.41
C THR A 153 3.73 -12.68 4.18
N LEU A 154 2.75 -13.57 4.35
CA LEU A 154 1.91 -14.07 3.26
C LEU A 154 0.93 -13.03 2.69
N PHE A 155 0.49 -12.08 3.52
CA PHE A 155 -0.41 -11.00 3.12
C PHE A 155 0.32 -9.76 2.58
N ARG A 156 1.64 -9.82 2.37
CA ARG A 156 2.38 -8.73 1.72
C ARG A 156 1.96 -8.57 0.26
N HIS A 157 1.70 -7.33 -0.15
CA HIS A 157 1.48 -6.94 -1.56
C HIS A 157 0.42 -7.78 -2.29
N LEU A 158 -0.79 -7.87 -1.72
CA LEU A 158 -1.96 -8.55 -2.33
C LEU A 158 -2.48 -7.90 -3.63
N GLU A 159 -1.71 -6.99 -4.23
CA GLU A 159 -2.13 -6.16 -5.36
C GLU A 159 -2.16 -6.92 -6.70
N SER A 160 -1.41 -8.03 -6.85
CA SER A 160 -1.23 -8.66 -8.17
C SER A 160 -2.04 -9.93 -8.43
N GLU A 161 -2.53 -10.66 -7.43
CA GLU A 161 -3.28 -11.90 -7.68
C GLU A 161 -4.54 -12.06 -6.82
N LYS A 162 -5.65 -12.43 -7.49
CA LYS A 162 -6.98 -12.76 -6.93
C LYS A 162 -7.00 -13.97 -5.97
N LYS A 163 -5.86 -14.44 -5.46
CA LYS A 163 -5.74 -15.68 -4.69
C LYS A 163 -5.54 -15.41 -3.19
N ILE A 164 -6.43 -14.61 -2.59
CA ILE A 164 -6.47 -14.39 -1.11
C ILE A 164 -6.65 -15.74 -0.36
N GLY A 165 -7.26 -16.73 -1.01
CA GLY A 165 -7.50 -18.06 -0.42
C GLY A 165 -6.22 -18.79 -0.01
N ILE A 166 -5.11 -18.66 -0.75
CA ILE A 166 -3.85 -19.37 -0.42
C ILE A 166 -3.20 -18.77 0.84
N PRO A 167 -2.96 -17.45 0.94
CA PRO A 167 -2.49 -16.82 2.17
C PRO A 167 -3.35 -17.13 3.39
N VAL A 168 -4.69 -17.09 3.25
CA VAL A 168 -5.62 -17.44 4.34
C VAL A 168 -5.42 -18.89 4.76
N PHE A 169 -5.47 -19.84 3.81
CA PHE A 169 -5.33 -21.26 4.10
C PHE A 169 -4.00 -21.58 4.80
N LEU A 170 -2.88 -21.06 4.28
CA LEU A 170 -1.56 -21.28 4.87
C LEU A 170 -1.42 -20.64 6.25
N SER A 171 -2.00 -19.45 6.46
CA SER A 171 -1.97 -18.78 7.78
C SER A 171 -2.75 -19.56 8.83
N ILE A 172 -3.93 -20.08 8.45
CA ILE A 172 -4.78 -20.90 9.34
C ILE A 172 -4.12 -22.25 9.62
N LEU A 173 -3.51 -22.88 8.61
CA LEU A 173 -2.75 -24.11 8.78
C LEU A 173 -1.56 -23.90 9.73
N CYS A 174 -0.83 -22.80 9.58
CA CYS A 174 0.27 -22.44 10.49
C CYS A 174 -0.23 -22.26 11.93
N LEU A 175 -1.33 -21.54 12.13
CA LEU A 175 -1.95 -21.39 13.44
C LEU A 175 -2.31 -22.74 14.06
N LEU A 176 -2.96 -23.62 13.30
CA LEU A 176 -3.33 -24.97 13.75
C LEU A 176 -2.09 -25.78 14.16
N VAL A 177 -1.03 -25.77 13.35
CA VAL A 177 0.22 -26.47 13.66
C VAL A 177 0.84 -25.92 14.94
N CYS A 178 0.87 -24.59 15.12
CA CYS A 178 1.44 -24.01 16.33
C CYS A 178 0.61 -24.34 17.58
N GLU A 179 -0.73 -24.27 17.52
CA GLU A 179 -1.61 -24.61 18.65
C GLU A 179 -1.54 -26.09 19.03
N THR A 180 -1.52 -26.98 18.03
CA THR A 180 -1.35 -28.41 18.28
C THR A 180 0.03 -28.75 18.83
N ALA A 181 1.09 -28.09 18.33
CA ALA A 181 2.44 -28.24 18.87
C ALA A 181 2.52 -27.77 20.33
N ASN A 182 1.89 -26.64 20.68
CA ASN A 182 1.85 -26.16 22.06
C ASN A 182 1.13 -27.15 22.97
N LEU A 183 0.02 -27.71 22.50
CA LEU A 183 -0.78 -28.64 23.27
C LEU A 183 -0.07 -29.99 23.48
N VAL A 184 0.51 -30.57 22.43
CA VAL A 184 1.11 -31.91 22.48
C VAL A 184 2.50 -31.91 23.08
N LEU A 185 3.35 -30.94 22.72
CA LEU A 185 4.76 -30.93 23.12
C LEU A 185 4.98 -30.31 24.50
N VAL A 186 4.19 -29.31 24.88
CA VAL A 186 4.41 -28.55 26.13
C VAL A 186 3.53 -29.07 27.27
N ALA A 187 2.28 -29.45 27.01
CA ALA A 187 1.39 -29.95 28.06
C ALA A 187 1.65 -31.42 28.44
N ASN A 188 2.52 -32.13 27.70
CA ASN A 188 2.91 -33.53 27.92
C ASN A 188 1.70 -34.48 28.12
N ALA A 189 0.57 -34.11 27.52
CA ALA A 189 -0.70 -34.79 27.67
C ALA A 189 -0.83 -35.86 26.58
N ARG A 190 -1.33 -37.05 26.95
CA ARG A 190 -1.76 -38.02 25.93
C ARG A 190 -2.84 -37.35 25.08
N PRO A 191 -2.77 -37.40 23.74
CA PRO A 191 -3.73 -36.70 22.90
C PRO A 191 -5.13 -37.25 23.18
N ASP A 192 -5.96 -36.39 23.78
CA ASP A 192 -7.38 -36.59 24.00
C ASP A 192 -8.14 -35.58 23.14
N PHE A 193 -9.25 -36.01 22.55
CA PHE A 193 -10.01 -35.20 21.59
C PHE A 193 -10.59 -33.93 22.22
N GLU A 194 -10.89 -33.94 23.52
CA GLU A 194 -11.40 -32.76 24.24
C GLU A 194 -10.42 -31.58 24.24
N MET A 195 -9.11 -31.86 24.26
CA MET A 195 -8.09 -30.82 24.28
C MET A 195 -8.00 -30.06 22.95
N PHE A 196 -8.42 -30.67 21.84
CA PHE A 196 -8.43 -30.02 20.52
C PHE A 196 -9.65 -29.13 20.28
N VAL A 197 -10.65 -29.15 21.18
CA VAL A 197 -11.88 -28.35 21.01
C VAL A 197 -11.56 -26.85 20.94
N ILE A 198 -10.71 -26.34 21.83
CA ILE A 198 -10.35 -24.92 21.87
C ILE A 198 -9.53 -24.50 20.63
N PRO A 199 -8.43 -25.19 20.25
CA PRO A 199 -7.68 -24.89 19.03
C PRO A 199 -8.54 -24.94 17.75
N VAL A 200 -9.37 -25.98 17.59
CA VAL A 200 -10.23 -26.12 16.41
C VAL A 200 -11.29 -25.01 16.37
N ALA A 201 -11.87 -24.65 17.53
CA ALA A 201 -12.77 -23.51 17.62
C ALA A 201 -12.04 -22.19 17.26
N ASN A 202 -10.82 -21.98 17.75
CA ASN A 202 -10.03 -20.79 17.41
C ASN A 202 -9.68 -20.74 15.92
N MET A 203 -9.38 -21.88 15.29
CA MET A 203 -9.16 -21.99 13.85
C MET A 203 -10.39 -21.52 13.06
N ILE A 204 -11.59 -21.98 13.43
CA ILE A 204 -12.85 -21.60 12.77
C ILE A 204 -13.12 -20.11 12.98
N VAL A 205 -13.04 -19.62 14.22
CA VAL A 205 -13.28 -18.22 14.56
C VAL A 205 -12.28 -17.31 13.83
N SER A 206 -10.99 -17.64 13.88
CA SER A 206 -9.93 -16.90 13.18
C SER A 206 -10.15 -16.90 11.68
N SER A 207 -10.61 -18.00 11.08
CA SER A 207 -10.93 -18.08 9.65
C SER A 207 -12.08 -17.14 9.27
N VAL A 208 -13.19 -17.18 10.01
CA VAL A 208 -14.38 -16.35 9.77
C VAL A 208 -14.04 -14.86 9.93
N LEU A 209 -13.36 -14.52 11.03
CA LEU A 209 -12.93 -13.16 11.32
C LEU A 209 -11.96 -12.63 10.26
N LEU A 210 -10.95 -13.42 9.88
CA LEU A 210 -9.97 -13.03 8.89
C LEU A 210 -10.62 -12.80 7.52
N LEU A 211 -11.49 -13.70 7.06
CA LEU A 211 -12.22 -13.53 5.80
C LEU A 211 -13.14 -12.30 5.81
N GLY A 212 -13.87 -12.09 6.91
CA GLY A 212 -14.77 -10.93 7.07
C GLY A 212 -14.00 -9.60 7.06
N CYS A 213 -12.94 -9.51 7.85
CA CYS A 213 -12.11 -8.31 7.93
C CYS A 213 -11.31 -8.05 6.65
N LEU A 214 -10.80 -9.09 5.98
CA LEU A 214 -10.17 -8.97 4.67
C LEU A 214 -11.17 -8.43 3.65
N LYS A 215 -12.39 -8.98 3.58
CA LYS A 215 -13.43 -8.47 2.67
C LYS A 215 -13.71 -6.99 2.90
N LEU A 216 -13.78 -6.55 4.15
CA LEU A 216 -13.95 -5.13 4.50
C LEU A 216 -12.75 -4.29 4.07
N PHE A 217 -11.52 -4.75 4.33
CA PHE A 217 -10.29 -4.08 3.92
C PHE A 217 -10.23 -3.93 2.40
N PHE A 218 -10.37 -5.03 1.66
CA PHE A 218 -10.35 -5.01 0.21
C PHE A 218 -11.43 -4.10 -0.38
N SER A 219 -12.66 -4.14 0.14
CA SER A 219 -13.73 -3.27 -0.36
C SER A 219 -13.46 -1.78 -0.10
N ARG A 220 -12.91 -1.43 1.06
CA ARG A 220 -12.73 -0.03 1.48
C ARG A 220 -11.43 0.59 0.98
N VAL A 221 -10.36 -0.20 0.87
CA VAL A 221 -9.00 0.27 0.64
C VAL A 221 -8.54 -0.10 -0.77
N VAL A 222 -8.55 -1.40 -1.11
CA VAL A 222 -7.95 -1.90 -2.36
C VAL A 222 -8.85 -1.65 -3.58
N TYR A 223 -10.13 -2.01 -3.50
CA TYR A 223 -11.08 -1.89 -4.62
C TYR A 223 -11.69 -0.50 -4.76
N ARG A 224 -11.34 0.45 -3.89
CA ARG A 224 -11.86 1.83 -3.92
C ARG A 224 -11.74 2.49 -5.29
N TYR A 225 -10.64 2.21 -5.99
CA TYR A 225 -10.34 2.78 -7.30
C TYR A 225 -10.58 1.82 -8.46
N ARG A 226 -11.04 0.58 -8.23
CA ARG A 226 -11.11 -0.42 -9.31
C ARG A 226 -12.08 0.00 -10.42
N GLU A 227 -13.26 0.47 -10.06
CA GLU A 227 -14.24 0.98 -11.04
C GLU A 227 -13.71 2.25 -11.73
N ILE A 228 -13.04 3.12 -10.96
CA ILE A 228 -12.42 4.35 -11.48
C ILE A 228 -11.33 4.01 -12.50
N TRP A 229 -10.45 3.04 -12.22
CA TRP A 229 -9.43 2.56 -13.14
C TRP A 229 -10.02 2.01 -14.44
N LEU A 230 -11.09 1.23 -14.35
CA LEU A 230 -11.79 0.71 -15.53
C LEU A 230 -12.36 1.84 -16.38
N GLU A 231 -12.98 2.84 -15.75
CA GLU A 231 -13.57 3.97 -16.46
C GLU A 231 -12.51 4.89 -17.09
N ILE A 232 -11.46 5.26 -16.35
CA ILE A 232 -10.47 6.23 -16.82
C ILE A 232 -9.51 5.65 -17.86
N ASN A 233 -9.31 4.33 -17.88
CA ASN A 233 -8.52 3.65 -18.91
C ASN A 233 -9.36 3.20 -20.12
N ASP A 234 -10.69 3.35 -20.06
CA ASP A 234 -11.55 3.10 -21.21
C ASP A 234 -11.44 4.27 -22.21
N THR A 235 -10.95 3.98 -23.42
CA THR A 235 -10.79 4.97 -24.49
C THR A 235 -12.12 5.51 -25.02
N GLU A 236 -13.22 4.80 -24.78
CA GLU A 236 -14.58 5.21 -25.16
C GLU A 236 -15.35 5.89 -24.01
N ASN A 237 -14.66 6.27 -22.92
CA ASN A 237 -15.32 7.02 -21.87
C ASN A 237 -15.74 8.42 -22.34
N THR A 238 -16.61 9.04 -21.54
CA THR A 238 -17.22 10.35 -21.85
C THR A 238 -16.20 11.44 -22.18
N VAL A 239 -15.12 11.55 -21.41
CA VAL A 239 -14.12 12.63 -21.55
C VAL A 239 -13.27 12.45 -22.81
N LEU A 240 -12.84 11.21 -23.08
CA LEU A 240 -12.02 10.90 -24.24
C LEU A 240 -12.83 10.91 -25.54
N THR A 241 -14.10 10.52 -25.48
CA THR A 241 -15.04 10.66 -26.60
C THR A 241 -15.29 12.14 -26.93
N GLU A 242 -15.54 12.99 -25.93
CA GLU A 242 -15.64 14.44 -26.14
C GLU A 242 -14.37 15.03 -26.76
N LEU A 243 -13.18 14.59 -26.31
CA LEU A 243 -11.91 15.00 -26.90
C LEU A 243 -11.80 14.55 -28.36
N ARG A 244 -12.19 13.30 -28.68
CA ARG A 244 -12.18 12.76 -30.04
C ARG A 244 -13.09 13.54 -30.99
N GLU A 245 -14.28 13.91 -30.53
CA GLU A 245 -15.26 14.68 -31.32
C GLU A 245 -14.79 16.12 -31.53
N ARG A 246 -14.18 16.73 -30.50
CA ARG A 246 -13.67 18.10 -30.58
C ARG A 246 -12.39 18.22 -31.41
N ASP A 247 -11.43 17.33 -31.18
CA ASP A 247 -10.13 17.32 -31.85
C ASP A 247 -9.58 15.89 -31.95
N ARG A 248 -9.83 15.26 -33.10
CA ARG A 248 -9.36 13.90 -33.38
C ARG A 248 -7.84 13.79 -33.39
N LYS A 249 -7.10 14.83 -33.78
CA LYS A 249 -5.63 14.79 -33.80
C LYS A 249 -5.09 14.77 -32.37
N GLU A 250 -5.63 15.62 -31.51
CA GLU A 250 -5.27 15.68 -30.09
C GLU A 250 -5.60 14.37 -29.37
N TYR A 251 -6.78 13.80 -29.65
CA TYR A 251 -7.17 12.49 -29.14
C TYR A 251 -6.15 11.41 -29.54
N MET A 252 -5.82 11.28 -30.84
CA MET A 252 -4.85 10.27 -31.31
C MET A 252 -3.48 10.49 -30.68
N HIS A 253 -3.04 11.73 -30.53
CA HIS A 253 -1.79 12.05 -29.84
C HIS A 253 -1.78 11.52 -28.39
N CYS A 254 -2.88 11.66 -27.65
CA CYS A 254 -3.01 11.12 -26.30
C CYS A 254 -3.01 9.58 -26.29
N ILE A 255 -3.68 8.93 -27.25
CA ILE A 255 -3.69 7.46 -27.37
C ILE A 255 -2.27 6.92 -27.61
N HIS A 256 -1.50 7.52 -28.53
CA HIS A 256 -0.12 7.09 -28.80
C HIS A 256 0.81 7.37 -27.63
N THR A 257 0.66 8.51 -26.97
CA THR A 257 1.43 8.84 -25.77
C THR A 257 1.15 7.83 -24.65
N ALA A 258 -0.12 7.49 -24.43
CA ALA A 258 -0.53 6.50 -23.43
C ALA A 258 0.05 5.11 -23.72
N HIS A 259 0.12 4.70 -24.99
CA HIS A 259 0.73 3.43 -25.38
C HIS A 259 2.22 3.35 -25.01
N PHE A 260 3.00 4.38 -25.37
CA PHE A 260 4.42 4.42 -24.98
C PHE A 260 4.58 4.46 -23.46
N CYS A 261 3.73 5.22 -22.77
CA CYS A 261 3.75 5.28 -21.31
C CYS A 261 3.48 3.90 -20.67
N GLU A 262 2.52 3.14 -21.20
CA GLU A 262 2.21 1.77 -20.75
C GLU A 262 3.39 0.82 -21.00
N SER A 263 3.91 0.78 -22.23
CA SER A 263 4.98 -0.15 -22.61
C SER A 263 6.28 0.13 -21.85
N ILE A 264 6.74 1.39 -21.86
CA ILE A 264 7.98 1.79 -21.21
C ILE A 264 7.84 1.67 -19.69
N GLY A 265 6.72 2.14 -19.14
CA GLY A 265 6.44 2.01 -17.71
C GLY A 265 6.50 0.56 -17.25
N GLY A 266 5.87 -0.35 -17.99
CA GLY A 266 5.89 -1.78 -17.70
C GLY A 266 7.30 -2.38 -17.74
N GLN A 267 8.09 -2.06 -18.77
CA GLN A 267 9.46 -2.57 -18.91
C GLN A 267 10.45 -2.00 -17.89
N LEU A 268 10.19 -0.80 -17.35
CA LEU A 268 10.98 -0.18 -16.29
C LEU A 268 10.51 -0.58 -14.87
N GLY A 269 9.47 -1.40 -14.74
CA GLY A 269 8.90 -1.79 -13.44
C GLY A 269 8.20 -0.63 -12.71
N MET A 270 7.69 0.35 -13.46
CA MET A 270 6.89 1.47 -12.94
C MET A 270 5.40 1.12 -12.94
N ASN A 271 4.56 1.99 -12.37
CA ASN A 271 3.11 1.84 -12.42
C ASN A 271 2.58 2.17 -13.84
N ALA A 272 2.55 1.15 -14.70
CA ALA A 272 2.16 1.27 -16.11
C ALA A 272 0.71 1.74 -16.28
N ASP A 273 -0.23 1.30 -15.43
CA ASP A 273 -1.63 1.74 -15.47
C ASP A 273 -1.75 3.24 -15.18
N ALA A 274 -1.02 3.73 -14.17
CA ALA A 274 -1.01 5.16 -13.85
C ALA A 274 -0.40 6.01 -14.95
N LEU A 275 0.67 5.51 -15.57
CA LEU A 275 1.34 6.13 -16.70
C LEU A 275 0.46 6.19 -17.94
N LYS A 276 -0.18 5.09 -18.30
CA LYS A 276 -1.15 5.00 -19.39
C LYS A 276 -2.29 6.00 -19.20
N CYS A 277 -2.88 5.99 -18.01
CA CYS A 277 -3.94 6.93 -17.66
C CYS A 277 -3.45 8.38 -17.75
N ALA A 278 -2.27 8.70 -17.22
CA ALA A 278 -1.72 10.05 -17.34
C ALA A 278 -1.52 10.45 -18.82
N GLY A 279 -1.08 9.51 -19.67
CA GLY A 279 -1.00 9.68 -21.12
C GLY A 279 -2.34 10.05 -21.78
N TYR A 280 -3.47 9.51 -21.30
CA TYR A 280 -4.78 9.89 -21.84
C TYR A 280 -5.22 11.32 -21.50
N TYR A 281 -4.83 11.84 -20.33
CA TYR A 281 -5.41 13.09 -19.80
C TYR A 281 -4.44 14.28 -19.74
N HIS A 282 -3.14 14.09 -19.99
CA HIS A 282 -2.13 15.15 -19.83
C HIS A 282 -2.35 16.40 -20.69
N ARG A 283 -3.10 16.30 -21.80
CA ARG A 283 -3.39 17.43 -22.70
C ARG A 283 -4.78 18.04 -22.55
N LEU A 284 -5.51 17.71 -21.48
CA LEU A 284 -6.82 18.33 -21.22
C LEU A 284 -6.76 19.82 -20.84
N GLY A 285 -5.57 20.39 -20.64
CA GLY A 285 -5.39 21.79 -20.24
C GLY A 285 -6.15 22.11 -18.94
N ASP A 286 -6.90 23.21 -18.94
CA ASP A 286 -7.64 23.68 -17.76
C ASP A 286 -8.72 22.69 -17.29
N ARG A 287 -9.23 21.82 -18.17
CA ARG A 287 -10.23 20.79 -17.79
C ARG A 287 -9.62 19.64 -16.99
N MET A 288 -8.30 19.46 -17.02
CA MET A 288 -7.62 18.32 -16.38
C MET A 288 -7.98 18.21 -14.90
N GLU A 289 -7.87 19.30 -14.14
CA GLU A 289 -8.15 19.32 -12.70
C GLU A 289 -9.63 19.08 -12.38
N ALA A 290 -10.52 19.66 -13.18
CA ALA A 290 -11.96 19.47 -13.03
C ALA A 290 -12.32 17.99 -13.23
N VAL A 291 -11.81 17.37 -14.29
CA VAL A 291 -12.02 15.94 -14.59
C VAL A 291 -11.41 15.05 -13.50
N MET A 292 -10.20 15.35 -13.04
CA MET A 292 -9.55 14.62 -11.95
C MET A 292 -10.38 14.65 -10.66
N LYS A 293 -11.03 15.78 -10.36
CA LYS A 293 -11.87 15.95 -9.18
C LYS A 293 -13.24 15.27 -9.36
N GLU A 294 -13.86 15.43 -10.52
CA GLU A 294 -15.16 14.85 -10.86
C GLU A 294 -15.10 13.32 -10.85
N LYS A 295 -14.15 12.74 -11.58
CA LYS A 295 -13.94 11.29 -11.68
C LYS A 295 -13.11 10.71 -10.53
N ARG A 296 -12.65 11.54 -9.59
CA ARG A 296 -11.89 11.15 -8.39
C ARG A 296 -10.67 10.28 -8.72
N PHE A 297 -9.79 10.80 -9.58
CA PHE A 297 -8.62 10.07 -10.07
C PHE A 297 -7.77 9.48 -8.91
N PRO A 298 -7.21 8.27 -9.08
CA PRO A 298 -6.33 7.66 -8.08
C PRO A 298 -5.09 8.51 -7.80
N PRO A 299 -4.54 8.51 -6.56
CA PRO A 299 -3.35 9.29 -6.20
C PRO A 299 -2.17 9.16 -7.17
N PRO A 300 -1.78 7.95 -7.63
CA PRO A 300 -0.66 7.79 -8.55
C PRO A 300 -0.81 8.59 -9.85
N VAL A 301 -2.02 8.61 -10.43
CA VAL A 301 -2.32 9.37 -11.67
C VAL A 301 -2.27 10.87 -11.40
N ARG A 302 -2.88 11.31 -10.29
CA ARG A 302 -2.95 12.73 -9.94
C ARG A 302 -1.55 13.32 -9.76
N GLU A 303 -0.68 12.60 -9.08
CA GLU A 303 0.69 13.02 -8.83
C GLU A 303 1.49 13.17 -10.12
N ILE A 304 1.35 12.24 -11.08
CA ILE A 304 2.00 12.35 -12.40
C ILE A 304 1.46 13.56 -13.16
N LEU A 305 0.14 13.76 -13.20
CA LEU A 305 -0.49 14.86 -13.93
C LEU A 305 -0.14 16.24 -13.34
N PHE A 306 -0.09 16.37 -12.02
CA PHE A 306 0.33 17.62 -11.37
C PHE A 306 1.83 17.90 -11.58
N ASP A 307 2.69 16.89 -11.44
CA ASP A 307 4.13 17.03 -11.73
C ASP A 307 4.38 17.36 -13.22
N TYR A 308 3.57 16.79 -14.14
CA TYR A 308 3.59 17.15 -15.56
C TYR A 308 3.15 18.61 -15.79
N ARG A 309 2.07 19.07 -15.16
CA ARG A 309 1.61 20.47 -15.28
C ARG A 309 2.69 21.44 -14.83
N ASP A 310 3.32 21.15 -13.69
CA ASP A 310 4.30 22.03 -13.04
C ASP A 310 5.75 21.78 -13.54
N ARG A 311 5.93 20.94 -14.57
CA ARG A 311 7.23 20.49 -15.12
C ARG A 311 8.23 21.60 -15.42
N LYS A 312 7.76 22.82 -15.72
CA LYS A 312 8.62 23.99 -15.95
C LYS A 312 9.43 24.40 -14.71
N GLN A 313 8.96 24.07 -13.51
CA GLN A 313 9.67 24.32 -12.24
C GLN A 313 10.70 23.22 -11.92
N GLY A 314 10.73 22.17 -12.73
CA GLY A 314 11.56 20.98 -12.60
C GLY A 314 10.71 19.76 -12.24
N MET A 315 10.78 18.76 -13.09
CA MET A 315 10.10 17.47 -12.94
C MET A 315 10.72 16.64 -11.82
N ARG A 316 9.89 16.05 -10.96
CA ARG A 316 10.36 15.31 -9.77
C ARG A 316 10.25 13.80 -9.92
N LYS A 317 9.15 13.31 -10.49
CA LYS A 317 8.89 11.87 -10.59
C LYS A 317 9.48 11.26 -11.85
N LYS A 318 9.91 10.00 -11.73
CA LYS A 318 10.44 9.23 -12.86
C LYS A 318 9.33 8.80 -13.82
N GLU A 319 8.12 8.59 -13.34
CA GLU A 319 6.94 8.35 -14.16
C GLU A 319 6.63 9.56 -15.03
N THR A 320 6.70 10.78 -14.47
CA THR A 320 6.54 12.00 -15.26
C THR A 320 7.60 12.13 -16.36
N ALA A 321 8.83 11.63 -16.10
CA ALA A 321 9.89 11.60 -17.10
C ALA A 321 9.52 10.74 -18.30
N VAL A 322 8.96 9.55 -18.06
CA VAL A 322 8.41 8.69 -19.11
C VAL A 322 7.31 9.42 -19.88
N LEU A 323 6.35 10.04 -19.19
CA LEU A 323 5.26 10.78 -19.84
C LEU A 323 5.76 11.92 -20.75
N VAL A 324 6.68 12.74 -20.26
CA VAL A 324 7.25 13.87 -21.03
C VAL A 324 8.06 13.36 -22.23
N CYS A 325 8.83 12.30 -22.06
CA CYS A 325 9.58 11.70 -23.17
C CYS A 325 8.63 11.13 -24.23
N SER A 326 7.61 10.38 -23.82
CA SER A 326 6.59 9.82 -24.72
C SER A 326 5.87 10.92 -25.50
N GLU A 327 5.42 11.98 -24.83
CA GLU A 327 4.75 13.12 -25.47
C GLU A 327 5.67 13.81 -26.49
N LYS A 328 6.93 14.09 -26.12
CA LYS A 328 7.89 14.73 -27.04
C LYS A 328 8.25 13.87 -28.24
N VAL A 329 8.37 12.55 -28.05
CA VAL A 329 8.62 11.60 -29.14
C VAL A 329 7.44 11.58 -30.10
N VAL A 330 6.21 11.43 -29.59
CA VAL A 330 4.98 11.46 -30.42
C VAL A 330 4.85 12.80 -31.12
N SER A 331 5.03 13.93 -30.43
CA SER A 331 4.97 15.29 -31.00
C SER A 331 5.98 15.46 -32.14
N SER A 332 7.22 14.98 -31.95
CA SER A 332 8.27 15.06 -32.97
C SER A 332 7.96 14.20 -34.19
N MET A 333 7.41 12.99 -33.98
CA MET A 333 7.01 12.08 -35.05
C MET A 333 5.83 12.65 -35.85
N THR A 334 4.79 13.15 -35.18
CA THR A 334 3.64 13.79 -35.84
C THR A 334 4.09 15.01 -36.66
N TYR A 335 4.98 15.84 -36.11
CA TYR A 335 5.51 17.01 -36.81
C TYR A 335 6.27 16.66 -38.11
N MET A 336 7.15 15.65 -38.07
CA MET A 336 7.90 15.24 -39.26
C MET A 336 7.00 14.62 -40.33
N ARG A 337 5.96 13.90 -39.90
CA ARG A 337 4.93 13.37 -40.80
C ARG A 337 4.16 14.48 -41.52
N GLU A 338 3.70 15.50 -40.79
CA GLU A 338 2.95 16.63 -41.39
C GLU A 338 3.77 17.43 -42.41
N LYS A 339 5.11 17.44 -42.26
CA LYS A 339 6.02 18.08 -43.22
C LYS A 339 6.29 17.29 -44.51
N GLY A 340 5.72 16.10 -44.66
CA GLY A 340 5.80 15.33 -45.91
C GLY A 340 7.08 14.50 -46.07
N GLU A 341 7.84 14.26 -45.00
CA GLU A 341 8.95 13.28 -44.99
C GLU A 341 8.39 11.84 -44.96
N GLN A 342 7.63 11.45 -45.99
CA GLN A 342 7.02 10.12 -46.11
C GLN A 342 8.01 9.02 -46.51
N LEU A 343 9.24 9.36 -46.90
CA LEU A 343 10.28 8.37 -47.17
C LEU A 343 11.18 8.19 -45.94
N GLN A 344 10.91 7.13 -45.18
CA GLN A 344 11.75 6.59 -44.09
C GLN A 344 12.11 7.62 -43.00
N ILE A 345 11.14 7.97 -42.15
CA ILE A 345 11.44 8.64 -40.88
C ILE A 345 12.40 7.73 -40.09
N ASP A 346 13.61 8.23 -39.85
CA ASP A 346 14.60 7.56 -39.00
C ASP A 346 14.22 7.76 -37.53
N TYR A 347 13.32 6.89 -37.04
CA TYR A 347 12.80 6.92 -35.67
C TYR A 347 13.92 6.93 -34.63
N ASP A 348 15.02 6.23 -34.88
CA ASP A 348 16.17 6.17 -33.98
C ASP A 348 16.80 7.56 -33.83
N LYS A 349 16.95 8.32 -34.93
CA LYS A 349 17.41 9.72 -34.88
C LYS A 349 16.46 10.66 -34.17
N VAL A 350 15.14 10.46 -34.30
CA VAL A 350 14.13 11.27 -33.58
C VAL A 350 14.31 11.08 -32.09
N ILE A 351 14.35 9.82 -31.66
CA ILE A 351 14.51 9.44 -30.26
C ILE A 351 15.84 9.99 -29.73
N ASP A 352 16.94 9.82 -30.46
CA ASP A 352 18.26 10.36 -30.08
C ASP A 352 18.24 11.89 -29.91
N THR A 353 17.53 12.59 -30.79
CA THR A 353 17.43 14.06 -30.75
C THR A 353 16.60 14.53 -29.56
N VAL A 354 15.45 13.88 -29.30
CA VAL A 354 14.59 14.20 -28.15
C VAL A 354 15.35 14.00 -26.84
N PHE A 355 16.02 12.86 -26.67
CA PHE A 355 16.75 12.55 -25.44
C PHE A 355 17.96 13.47 -25.24
N ARG A 356 18.68 13.81 -26.31
CA ARG A 356 19.79 14.77 -26.27
C ARG A 356 19.30 16.14 -25.80
N LYS A 357 18.26 16.67 -26.46
CA LYS A 357 17.68 17.98 -26.12
C LYS A 357 17.19 18.02 -24.67
N MET A 358 16.50 16.99 -24.20
CA MET A 358 16.04 16.93 -22.80
C MET A 358 17.17 16.91 -21.78
N ARG A 359 18.30 16.26 -22.12
CA ARG A 359 19.50 16.25 -21.29
C ARG A 359 20.17 17.61 -21.26
N ASP A 360 20.33 18.22 -22.42
CA ASP A 360 20.98 19.53 -22.58
C ASP A 360 20.17 20.65 -21.92
N ASP A 361 18.83 20.55 -21.94
CA ASP A 361 17.91 21.49 -21.29
C ASP A 361 17.83 21.27 -19.75
N GLY A 362 18.60 20.34 -19.17
CA GLY A 362 18.57 20.05 -17.74
C GLY A 362 17.21 19.49 -17.24
N SER A 363 16.40 18.90 -18.14
CA SER A 363 15.01 18.51 -17.83
C SER A 363 14.91 17.46 -16.70
N PHE A 364 15.97 16.69 -16.48
CA PHE A 364 16.02 15.60 -15.50
C PHE A 364 16.77 15.96 -14.21
N GLU A 365 17.28 17.19 -14.04
CA GLU A 365 18.16 17.55 -12.90
C GLU A 365 17.50 17.35 -11.54
N LYS A 366 16.19 17.62 -11.44
CA LYS A 366 15.41 17.45 -10.20
C LYS A 366 14.60 16.16 -10.15
N CYS A 367 14.75 15.30 -11.17
CA CYS A 367 13.96 14.10 -11.33
C CYS A 367 14.63 12.91 -10.62
N ASN A 368 13.84 12.11 -9.91
CA ASN A 368 14.31 10.89 -9.26
C ASN A 368 14.49 9.70 -10.24
N ILE A 369 14.91 9.98 -11.48
CA ILE A 369 15.19 8.95 -12.49
C ILE A 369 16.69 8.69 -12.54
N THR A 370 17.07 7.42 -12.48
CA THR A 370 18.48 7.03 -12.55
C THR A 370 19.01 7.08 -13.99
N VAL A 371 20.32 7.25 -14.15
CA VAL A 371 20.97 7.16 -15.48
C VAL A 371 20.70 5.80 -16.13
N ARG A 372 20.67 4.73 -15.33
CA ARG A 372 20.34 3.37 -15.80
C ARG A 372 18.91 3.31 -16.35
N GLU A 373 17.92 3.86 -15.65
CA GLU A 373 16.54 3.91 -16.13
C GLU A 373 16.41 4.78 -17.39
N LEU A 374 17.11 5.92 -17.48
CA LEU A 374 17.14 6.75 -18.69
C LEU A 374 17.73 6.00 -19.91
N CYS A 375 18.83 5.27 -19.72
CA CYS A 375 19.42 4.45 -20.78
C CYS A 375 18.49 3.29 -21.19
N ALA A 376 17.82 2.65 -20.22
CA ALA A 376 16.84 1.61 -20.51
C ALA A 376 15.65 2.19 -21.29
N MET A 377 15.09 3.33 -20.84
CA MET A 377 14.01 4.04 -21.50
C MET A 377 14.35 4.37 -22.96
N HIS A 378 15.55 4.91 -23.20
CA HIS A 378 16.05 5.22 -24.54
C HIS A 378 16.13 3.98 -25.44
N ARG A 379 16.61 2.86 -24.91
CA ARG A 379 16.65 1.58 -25.62
C ARG A 379 15.24 1.07 -25.97
N ILE A 380 14.33 1.08 -24.99
CA ILE A 380 12.95 0.60 -25.15
C ILE A 380 12.22 1.38 -26.26
N PHE A 381 12.36 2.71 -26.28
CA PHE A 381 11.80 3.53 -27.38
C PHE A 381 12.30 3.06 -28.75
N LYS A 382 13.57 2.66 -28.89
CA LYS A 382 14.12 2.17 -30.17
C LYS A 382 13.68 0.76 -30.53
N GLU A 383 13.25 -0.04 -29.55
CA GLU A 383 12.76 -1.41 -29.75
C GLU A 383 11.30 -1.43 -30.25
N GLU A 384 10.51 -0.39 -29.97
CA GLU A 384 9.09 -0.24 -30.37
C GLU A 384 8.86 0.04 -31.88
N LYS A 385 9.74 -0.47 -32.76
CA LYS A 385 9.73 -0.16 -34.21
C LYS A 385 8.39 -0.46 -34.89
N LEU A 386 7.76 -1.57 -34.49
CA LEU A 386 6.50 -2.04 -35.08
C LEU A 386 5.32 -1.11 -34.79
N TYR A 387 5.30 -0.44 -33.64
CA TYR A 387 4.21 0.47 -33.28
C TYR A 387 4.29 1.77 -34.09
N TYR A 388 5.51 2.23 -34.41
CA TYR A 388 5.69 3.40 -35.29
C TYR A 388 5.18 3.18 -36.72
N GLU A 389 5.17 1.93 -37.20
CA GLU A 389 4.58 1.59 -38.49
C GLU A 389 3.04 1.57 -38.44
N LEU A 390 2.45 1.28 -37.28
CA LEU A 390 1.00 1.28 -37.02
C LEU A 390 0.44 2.68 -36.73
N LEU A 391 1.29 3.66 -36.45
CA LEU A 391 0.97 5.09 -36.36
C LEU A 391 0.55 5.71 -37.72
N CYS A 392 0.43 4.90 -38.78
CA CYS A 392 0.03 5.28 -40.14
C CYS A 392 -1.47 5.57 -40.29
#